data_AF-A0A2E4ELY4-F1
#
_entry.id   AF-A0A2E4ELY4-F1
#
_cell.length_a   1.000
_cell.length_b   1.000
_cell.length_c   1.000
_cell.angle_alpha   90.00
_cell.angle_beta   90.00
_cell.angle_gamma   90.00
#
_symmetry.space_group_name_H-M   'P 1'
#
loop_
_entity.id
_entity.type
_entity.pdbx_description
1 polymer ?
#
loop_
_entity_poly.entity_id
_entity_poly.type
_entity_poly.pdbx_seq_one_letter_code
_entity_poly.pdbx_strand_id
1 'polypeptide(L)'
;MPGICATIHLLTLFSLTGITQSVSGELNVSNQTLTSKNTFNLNSNKFQVGDVYTPNPHVLFQLAKKDILEFSYPLMDSIYRFLTIHDSLLVEIGVHTDQRQCDYCCTDLSQSRAKSISQHLISKGISPERLIAKGYGKSKPLITQQEIDRLQSKEEKERAYQQNRRVEITILRMDYAERNMQRLTCDSTTLARGKQLNKQEFDQPAEFPGGQSKLYEYMGKNLKIEHIDGYNYSTYYVQFIVDSNGQTRDHCIIKPTNPYPSGESILSVFREMPQWKPATKDGKPVASSFFFPVRICLGRGVKQIEQQE
;
A
#
# COMPACT_ATOMS: atom_id res chain seq x y z
N MET A 1 13.49 -12.19 9.49
CA MET A 1 12.19 -12.10 8.79
C MET A 1 11.20 -11.46 9.77
N PRO A 2 10.42 -10.45 9.37
CA PRO A 2 9.30 -9.99 10.18
C PRO A 2 8.30 -11.14 10.31
N GLY A 3 7.61 -11.21 11.44
CA GLY A 3 6.72 -12.32 11.77
C GLY A 3 5.65 -11.90 12.77
N ILE A 4 4.64 -12.75 12.93
CA ILE A 4 3.62 -12.59 13.96
C ILE A 4 4.29 -12.84 15.31
N CYS A 5 4.25 -11.85 16.19
CA CYS A 5 4.74 -11.99 17.56
C CYS A 5 3.56 -12.38 18.45
N ALA A 6 3.57 -13.61 18.99
CA ALA A 6 2.59 -14.00 20.00
C ALA A 6 2.85 -13.22 21.29
N THR A 7 1.84 -12.54 21.83
CA THR A 7 1.87 -12.09 23.23
C THR A 7 0.45 -12.08 23.77
N ILE A 8 0.19 -12.91 24.78
CA ILE A 8 -1.05 -12.92 25.56
C ILE A 8 -0.95 -11.78 26.57
N HIS A 9 -1.78 -10.75 26.45
CA HIS A 9 -2.02 -9.82 27.56
C HIS A 9 -3.49 -9.43 27.65
N LEU A 10 -4.06 -9.69 28.83
CA LEU A 10 -5.30 -9.11 29.35
C LEU A 10 -5.19 -7.58 29.29
N LEU A 11 -6.14 -6.91 28.63
CA LEU A 11 -6.28 -5.45 28.66
C LEU A 11 -7.31 -5.05 29.72
N THR A 12 -6.88 -4.27 30.71
CA THR A 12 -7.74 -3.48 31.58
C THR A 12 -8.04 -2.12 30.93
N LEU A 13 -9.31 -1.70 31.03
CA LEU A 13 -9.87 -0.48 30.45
C LEU A 13 -9.43 0.78 31.22
N PHE A 14 -9.00 1.82 30.50
CA PHE A 14 -8.94 3.19 31.03
C PHE A 14 -9.71 4.15 30.11
N SER A 15 -10.50 5.02 30.73
CA SER A 15 -11.40 6.01 30.14
C SER A 15 -10.67 7.23 29.58
N LEU A 16 -11.10 7.70 28.40
CA LEU A 16 -10.68 8.98 27.81
C LEU A 16 -11.53 10.13 28.35
N THR A 17 -10.89 11.23 28.74
CA THR A 17 -11.51 12.57 28.80
C THR A 17 -10.80 13.49 27.82
N GLY A 18 -11.59 14.35 27.16
CA GLY A 18 -11.19 15.11 25.98
C GLY A 18 -10.44 16.41 26.27
N ILE A 19 -10.26 17.21 25.22
CA ILE A 19 -10.36 18.68 25.19
C ILE A 19 -10.39 19.12 23.71
N THR A 20 -11.24 20.11 23.44
CA THR A 20 -11.45 20.86 22.20
C THR A 20 -10.48 22.03 22.08
N GLN A 21 -10.08 22.42 20.87
CA GLN A 21 -9.91 23.85 20.54
C GLN A 21 -9.93 24.12 19.03
N SER A 22 -10.66 25.17 18.69
CA SER A 22 -10.82 25.83 17.39
C SER A 22 -9.87 27.02 17.27
N VAL A 23 -9.32 27.32 16.09
CA VAL A 23 -8.99 28.70 15.66
C VAL A 23 -9.07 28.81 14.13
N SER A 24 -9.73 29.88 13.69
CA SER A 24 -9.93 30.41 12.34
C SER A 24 -8.76 31.24 11.82
N GLY A 25 -8.57 31.31 10.49
CA GLY A 25 -7.75 32.34 9.83
C GLY A 25 -7.84 32.25 8.31
N GLU A 26 -8.22 33.35 7.67
CA GLU A 26 -8.58 33.46 6.25
C GLU A 26 -7.72 34.56 5.56
N LEU A 27 -7.59 34.46 4.22
CA LEU A 27 -7.12 35.46 3.22
C LEU A 27 -5.58 35.60 3.05
N ASN A 28 -4.97 35.85 1.88
CA ASN A 28 -5.46 36.23 0.55
C ASN A 28 -4.43 35.94 -0.58
N VAL A 29 -4.91 36.06 -1.81
CA VAL A 29 -4.38 35.78 -3.17
C VAL A 29 -3.18 36.63 -3.64
N SER A 30 -2.27 36.06 -4.45
CA SER A 30 -1.74 36.71 -5.68
C SER A 30 -0.90 35.80 -6.61
N ASN A 31 -1.32 35.77 -7.88
CA ASN A 31 -0.57 35.64 -9.14
C ASN A 31 0.34 34.41 -9.41
N GLN A 32 -0.24 33.42 -10.09
CA GLN A 32 0.49 32.32 -10.73
C GLN A 32 1.05 32.74 -12.10
N THR A 33 2.38 32.82 -12.19
CA THR A 33 3.16 32.92 -13.42
C THR A 33 3.92 31.59 -13.57
N LEU A 34 3.67 30.86 -14.67
CA LEU A 34 4.38 29.65 -15.14
C LEU A 34 4.60 28.55 -14.07
N THR A 35 3.73 27.55 -14.05
CA THR A 35 3.80 26.38 -13.15
C THR A 35 5.15 25.64 -13.23
N SER A 36 6.12 26.05 -12.41
CA SER A 36 7.25 25.20 -12.06
C SER A 36 6.69 24.04 -11.23
N LYS A 37 6.61 22.84 -11.82
CA LYS A 37 6.33 21.63 -11.03
C LYS A 37 7.40 21.55 -9.94
N ASN A 38 6.97 21.53 -8.68
CA ASN A 38 7.86 21.28 -7.56
C ASN A 38 8.46 19.88 -7.69
N THR A 39 9.75 19.74 -7.36
CA THR A 39 10.45 18.45 -7.45
C THR A 39 10.79 17.91 -6.06
N PHE A 40 10.81 16.59 -5.95
CA PHE A 40 11.24 15.90 -4.73
C PHE A 40 12.29 14.82 -5.05
N ASN A 41 12.99 14.33 -4.03
CA ASN A 41 13.90 13.19 -4.14
C ASN A 41 13.39 12.03 -3.29
N LEU A 42 13.83 10.81 -3.57
CA LEU A 42 13.38 9.60 -2.85
C LEU A 42 13.80 9.54 -1.37
N ASN A 43 14.61 10.49 -0.90
CA ASN A 43 14.98 10.65 0.51
C ASN A 43 14.24 11.80 1.20
N SER A 44 13.36 12.52 0.48
CA SER A 44 12.59 13.64 1.02
C SER A 44 11.50 13.13 1.98
N ASN A 45 11.31 13.84 3.09
CA ASN A 45 10.24 13.58 4.07
C ASN A 45 9.11 14.62 4.02
N LYS A 46 9.21 15.60 3.12
CA LYS A 46 8.21 16.64 2.88
C LYS A 46 7.97 16.72 1.38
N PHE A 47 6.71 16.61 1.02
CA PHE A 47 6.21 16.68 -0.35
C PHE A 47 4.71 16.99 -0.29
N GLN A 48 4.17 17.46 -1.40
CA GLN A 48 2.76 17.80 -1.57
C GLN A 48 2.20 17.17 -2.85
N VAL A 49 0.88 17.19 -2.98
CA VAL A 49 0.21 16.77 -4.22
C VAL A 49 0.71 17.63 -5.39
N GLY A 50 1.04 16.96 -6.50
CA GLY A 50 1.60 17.57 -7.70
C GLY A 50 3.12 17.57 -7.78
N ASP A 51 3.83 17.26 -6.69
CA ASP A 51 5.29 17.16 -6.72
C ASP A 51 5.74 16.01 -7.64
N VAL A 52 6.85 16.24 -8.37
CA VAL A 52 7.36 15.31 -9.38
C VAL A 52 8.80 14.89 -9.08
N TYR A 53 9.04 13.59 -9.08
CA TYR A 53 10.38 13.01 -9.10
C TYR A 53 10.71 12.55 -10.52
N THR A 54 11.84 13.01 -11.05
CA THR A 54 12.39 12.56 -12.33
C THR A 54 13.67 11.78 -12.03
N PRO A 55 13.73 10.46 -12.24
CA PRO A 55 14.91 9.68 -11.93
C PRO A 55 16.14 10.12 -12.72
N ASN A 56 17.26 10.23 -12.02
CA ASN A 56 18.59 10.46 -12.57
C ASN A 56 19.59 9.54 -11.84
N PRO A 57 20.14 8.50 -12.50
CA PRO A 57 19.96 8.13 -13.91
C PRO A 57 18.52 7.72 -14.26
N HIS A 58 18.14 7.83 -15.54
CA HIS A 58 16.80 7.46 -16.02
C HIS A 58 16.56 5.94 -15.98
N VAL A 59 15.28 5.54 -15.92
CA VAL A 59 14.89 4.14 -16.11
C VAL A 59 15.16 3.74 -17.55
N LEU A 60 15.97 2.70 -17.74
CA LEU A 60 16.36 2.20 -19.04
C LEU A 60 15.53 0.98 -19.44
N PHE A 61 15.24 0.88 -20.74
CA PHE A 61 14.49 -0.23 -21.33
C PHE A 61 15.31 -0.87 -22.45
N GLN A 62 15.08 -2.16 -22.72
CA GLN A 62 15.59 -2.79 -23.93
C GLN A 62 15.14 -2.01 -25.18
N LEU A 63 16.00 -1.96 -26.20
CA LEU A 63 15.76 -1.19 -27.42
C LEU A 63 14.42 -1.59 -28.05
N ALA A 64 13.57 -0.59 -28.34
CA ALA A 64 12.22 -0.75 -28.88
C ALA A 64 11.28 -1.68 -28.07
N LYS A 65 11.62 -2.02 -26.83
CA LYS A 65 10.86 -2.93 -25.96
C LYS A 65 10.41 -2.25 -24.67
N LYS A 66 9.57 -2.97 -23.93
CA LYS A 66 9.01 -2.57 -22.62
C LYS A 66 9.78 -3.16 -21.44
N ASP A 67 10.72 -4.06 -21.69
CA ASP A 67 11.49 -4.74 -20.64
C ASP A 67 12.49 -3.78 -20.00
N ILE A 68 12.41 -3.65 -18.67
CA ILE A 68 13.32 -2.83 -17.88
C ILE A 68 14.71 -3.47 -17.91
N LEU A 69 15.76 -2.68 -18.14
CA LEU A 69 17.13 -3.19 -18.06
C LEU A 69 17.52 -3.44 -16.61
N GLU A 70 18.27 -4.51 -16.37
CA GLU A 70 18.78 -4.90 -15.05
C GLU A 70 19.54 -3.77 -14.34
N PHE A 71 20.26 -2.93 -15.12
CA PHE A 71 20.93 -1.73 -14.62
C PHE A 71 19.99 -0.75 -13.88
N SER A 72 18.68 -0.77 -14.18
CA SER A 72 17.68 0.10 -13.54
C SER A 72 17.10 -0.48 -12.25
N TYR A 73 17.39 -1.74 -11.89
CA TYR A 73 16.83 -2.37 -10.70
C TYR A 73 17.21 -1.68 -9.38
N PRO A 74 18.45 -1.19 -9.14
CA PRO A 74 18.75 -0.45 -7.92
C PRO A 74 17.90 0.82 -7.74
N LEU A 75 17.57 1.48 -8.85
CA LEU A 75 16.65 2.61 -8.85
C LEU A 75 15.20 2.16 -8.58
N MET A 76 14.75 1.07 -9.21
CA MET A 76 13.42 0.49 -8.94
C MET A 76 13.26 0.11 -7.47
N ASP A 77 14.31 -0.44 -6.85
CA ASP A 77 14.34 -0.76 -5.43
C ASP A 77 14.23 0.48 -4.55
N SER A 78 14.83 1.59 -4.98
CA SER A 78 14.73 2.86 -4.26
C SER A 78 13.33 3.47 -4.33
N ILE A 79 12.69 3.41 -5.51
CA ILE A 79 11.30 3.83 -5.69
C ILE A 79 10.37 2.94 -4.88
N TYR A 80 10.59 1.62 -4.91
CA TYR A 80 9.87 0.66 -4.09
C TYR A 80 9.94 1.03 -2.61
N ARG A 81 11.15 1.17 -2.04
CA ARG A 81 11.34 1.57 -0.63
C ARG A 81 10.62 2.87 -0.29
N PHE A 82 10.73 3.90 -1.15
CA PHE A 82 10.05 5.18 -0.94
C PHE A 82 8.53 4.99 -0.85
N LEU A 83 7.91 4.28 -1.81
CA LEU A 83 6.48 4.04 -1.82
C LEU A 83 6.03 3.14 -0.66
N THR A 84 6.89 2.24 -0.23
CA THR A 84 6.66 1.37 0.93
C THR A 84 6.67 2.14 2.24
N ILE A 85 7.61 3.09 2.42
CA ILE A 85 7.66 3.97 3.60
C ILE A 85 6.49 4.96 3.60
N HIS A 86 6.14 5.50 2.44
CA HIS A 86 5.07 6.49 2.27
C HIS A 86 3.81 5.84 1.72
N ASP A 87 3.22 4.93 2.49
CA ASP A 87 2.06 4.11 2.10
C ASP A 87 0.79 4.92 1.80
N SER A 88 0.72 6.16 2.28
CA SER A 88 -0.37 7.10 2.02
C SER A 88 -0.35 7.69 0.60
N LEU A 89 0.75 7.51 -0.15
CA LEU A 89 0.87 8.07 -1.49
C LEU A 89 0.22 7.19 -2.54
N LEU A 90 -0.56 7.85 -3.41
CA LEU A 90 -0.95 7.36 -4.71
C LEU A 90 -0.19 8.19 -5.75
N VAL A 91 0.54 7.51 -6.64
CA VAL A 91 1.43 8.15 -7.62
C VAL A 91 1.06 7.81 -9.05
N GLU A 92 1.32 8.75 -9.95
CA GLU A 92 1.35 8.52 -11.38
C GLU A 92 2.77 8.19 -11.83
N ILE A 93 2.91 7.15 -12.65
CA ILE A 93 4.14 6.80 -13.35
C ILE A 93 3.96 7.24 -14.80
N GLY A 94 4.46 8.42 -15.12
CA GLY A 94 4.43 9.01 -16.46
C GLY A 94 5.64 8.60 -17.27
N VAL A 95 5.45 8.11 -18.50
CA VAL A 95 6.54 7.80 -19.42
C VAL A 95 6.40 8.62 -20.70
N HIS A 96 7.50 9.25 -21.10
CA HIS A 96 7.57 10.14 -22.26
C HIS A 96 8.56 9.60 -23.29
N THR A 97 8.29 9.88 -24.56
CA THR A 97 9.19 9.60 -25.68
C THR A 97 9.65 10.92 -26.30
N ASP A 98 10.77 10.88 -27.01
CA ASP A 98 11.10 11.99 -27.89
C ASP A 98 10.24 11.97 -29.16
N GLN A 99 10.24 13.11 -29.85
CA GLN A 99 9.42 13.39 -31.03
C GLN A 99 9.85 12.66 -32.30
N ARG A 100 10.96 11.90 -32.30
CA ARG A 100 11.46 11.19 -33.50
C ARG A 100 10.84 9.81 -33.69
N GLN A 101 10.25 9.22 -32.65
CA GLN A 101 9.53 7.94 -32.77
C GLN A 101 8.14 8.18 -33.41
N CYS A 102 7.65 7.20 -34.18
CA CYS A 102 6.43 7.34 -34.98
C CYS A 102 5.16 7.54 -34.13
N ASP A 103 4.21 8.32 -34.64
CA ASP A 103 3.06 8.84 -33.87
C ASP A 103 2.17 7.74 -33.29
N TYR A 104 1.89 6.70 -34.07
CA TYR A 104 1.07 5.56 -33.62
C TYR A 104 1.85 4.62 -32.67
N CYS A 105 3.16 4.45 -32.85
CA CYS A 105 3.98 3.56 -32.00
C CYS A 105 4.43 4.20 -30.68
N CYS A 106 4.50 5.54 -30.58
CA CYS A 106 4.98 6.23 -29.38
C CYS A 106 4.08 6.05 -28.17
N THR A 107 2.77 6.17 -28.37
CA THR A 107 1.79 6.13 -27.27
C THR A 107 1.74 4.73 -26.68
N ASP A 108 1.66 3.70 -27.53
CA ASP A 108 1.62 2.30 -27.09
C ASP A 108 2.91 1.87 -26.40
N LEU A 109 4.08 2.27 -26.92
CA LEU A 109 5.37 1.95 -26.33
C LEU A 109 5.54 2.62 -24.96
N SER A 110 5.24 3.92 -24.86
CA SER A 110 5.32 4.65 -23.60
C SER A 110 4.33 4.10 -22.56
N GLN A 111 3.11 3.75 -22.98
CA GLN A 111 2.11 3.17 -22.09
C GLN A 111 2.52 1.77 -21.63
N SER A 112 3.11 0.97 -22.52
CA SER A 112 3.62 -0.36 -22.19
C SER A 112 4.79 -0.27 -21.21
N ARG A 113 5.70 0.69 -21.38
CA ARG A 113 6.81 0.95 -20.45
C ARG A 113 6.33 1.43 -19.09
N ALA A 114 5.36 2.34 -19.05
CA ALA A 114 4.73 2.77 -17.79
C ALA A 114 4.12 1.58 -17.05
N LYS A 115 3.42 0.69 -17.78
CA LYS A 115 2.87 -0.55 -17.23
C LYS A 115 3.96 -1.49 -16.71
N SER A 116 5.08 -1.66 -17.42
CA SER A 116 6.19 -2.48 -16.94
C SER A 116 6.75 -2.00 -15.61
N ILE A 117 6.91 -0.68 -15.42
CA ILE A 117 7.37 -0.11 -14.14
C ILE A 117 6.34 -0.39 -13.03
N SER A 118 5.06 -0.12 -13.30
CA SER A 118 3.97 -0.44 -12.35
C SER A 118 3.96 -1.91 -11.98
N GLN A 119 4.02 -2.82 -12.96
CA GLN A 119 3.99 -4.26 -12.75
C GLN A 119 5.19 -4.73 -11.94
N HIS A 120 6.37 -4.17 -12.18
CA HIS A 120 7.56 -4.45 -11.39
C HIS A 120 7.35 -4.05 -9.92
N LEU A 121 6.85 -2.84 -9.64
CA LEU A 121 6.56 -2.38 -8.28
C LEU A 121 5.44 -3.19 -7.60
N ILE A 122 4.41 -3.59 -8.35
CA ILE A 122 3.32 -4.46 -7.87
C ILE A 122 3.88 -5.83 -7.48
N SER A 123 4.78 -6.40 -8.31
CA SER A 123 5.38 -7.70 -8.02
C SER A 123 6.24 -7.69 -6.74
N LYS A 124 6.71 -6.51 -6.33
CA LYS A 124 7.42 -6.28 -5.06
C LYS A 124 6.48 -5.93 -3.90
N GLY A 125 5.16 -5.88 -4.10
CA GLY A 125 4.18 -5.71 -3.02
C GLY A 125 3.48 -4.36 -2.93
N ILE A 126 3.73 -3.41 -3.85
CA ILE A 126 2.95 -2.16 -3.88
C ILE A 126 1.54 -2.45 -4.40
N SER A 127 0.51 -2.03 -3.65
CA SER A 127 -0.89 -2.16 -4.08
C SER A 127 -1.11 -1.55 -5.47
N PRO A 128 -1.72 -2.29 -6.43
CA PRO A 128 -2.03 -1.77 -7.76
C PRO A 128 -2.85 -0.47 -7.74
N GLU A 129 -3.72 -0.31 -6.74
CA GLU A 129 -4.56 0.89 -6.58
C GLU A 129 -3.75 2.17 -6.30
N ARG A 130 -2.48 2.04 -5.90
CA ARG A 130 -1.56 3.15 -5.61
C ARG A 130 -0.82 3.67 -6.84
N LEU A 131 -0.85 2.94 -7.96
CA LEU A 131 0.00 3.21 -9.10
C LEU A 131 -0.84 3.45 -10.36
N ILE A 132 -0.73 4.66 -10.92
CA ILE A 132 -1.38 5.02 -12.19
C ILE A 132 -0.31 5.09 -13.28
N ALA A 133 -0.26 4.10 -14.17
CA ALA A 133 0.68 4.08 -15.28
C ALA A 133 0.14 4.87 -16.49
N LYS A 134 0.83 5.94 -16.92
CA LYS A 134 0.46 6.73 -18.10
C LYS A 134 1.59 6.84 -19.12
N GLY A 135 1.31 6.45 -20.35
CA GLY A 135 2.15 6.71 -21.51
C GLY A 135 1.76 8.02 -22.19
N TYR A 136 2.62 9.03 -22.11
CA TYR A 136 2.37 10.31 -22.76
C TYR A 136 2.92 10.37 -24.19
N GLY A 137 3.75 9.40 -24.60
CA GLY A 137 4.49 9.48 -25.86
C GLY A 137 5.18 10.83 -25.99
N LYS A 138 5.03 11.46 -27.15
CA LYS A 138 5.57 12.80 -27.47
C LYS A 138 4.66 13.98 -27.08
N SER A 139 3.50 13.74 -26.46
CA SER A 139 2.47 14.77 -26.23
C SER A 139 2.85 15.86 -25.22
N LYS A 140 3.85 15.60 -24.37
CA LYS A 140 4.32 16.51 -23.31
C LYS A 140 5.85 16.63 -23.32
N PRO A 141 6.44 17.26 -24.35
CA PRO A 141 7.89 17.47 -24.40
C PRO A 141 8.31 18.48 -23.31
N LEU A 142 9.48 18.26 -22.70
CA LEU A 142 10.14 19.29 -21.89
C LEU A 142 10.78 20.35 -22.79
N ILE A 143 11.37 19.90 -23.90
CA ILE A 143 12.03 20.74 -24.89
C ILE A 143 11.33 20.51 -26.22
N THR A 144 10.75 21.57 -26.75
CA THR A 144 9.98 21.55 -28.01
C THR A 144 10.88 21.30 -29.22
N GLN A 145 10.30 20.85 -30.34
CA GLN A 145 11.04 20.72 -31.61
C GLN A 145 11.68 22.05 -32.02
N GLN A 146 10.97 23.16 -31.84
CA GLN A 146 11.49 24.49 -32.19
C GLN A 146 12.74 24.85 -31.38
N GLU A 147 12.76 24.54 -30.08
CA GLU A 147 13.94 24.76 -29.24
C GLU A 147 15.11 23.85 -29.65
N ILE A 148 14.81 22.60 -30.00
CA ILE A 148 15.82 21.62 -30.46
C ILE A 148 16.42 22.03 -31.80
N ASP A 149 15.61 22.54 -32.73
CA ASP A 149 16.08 22.93 -34.06
C ASP A 149 17.07 24.09 -34.02
N ARG A 150 16.95 24.97 -33.00
CA ARG A 150 17.85 26.10 -32.75
C ARG A 150 19.23 25.68 -32.22
N LEU A 151 19.37 24.46 -31.69
CA LEU A 151 20.66 23.94 -31.22
C LEU A 151 21.61 23.74 -32.40
N GLN A 152 22.89 24.03 -32.21
CA GLN A 152 23.87 24.08 -33.29
C GLN A 152 24.51 22.72 -33.54
N SER A 153 24.86 22.00 -32.48
CA SER A 153 25.51 20.69 -32.59
C SER A 153 24.53 19.53 -32.58
N LYS A 154 24.92 18.42 -33.23
CA LYS A 154 24.16 17.16 -33.18
C LYS A 154 24.10 16.64 -31.75
N GLU A 155 25.18 16.81 -31.00
CA GLU A 155 25.34 16.36 -29.62
C GLU A 155 24.35 17.07 -28.69
N GLU A 156 24.18 18.39 -28.81
CA GLU A 156 23.18 19.14 -28.04
C GLU A 156 21.76 18.69 -28.38
N LYS A 157 21.45 18.49 -29.66
CA LYS A 157 20.15 17.95 -30.09
C LYS A 157 19.89 16.58 -29.47
N GLU A 158 20.87 15.67 -29.50
CA GLU A 158 20.73 14.35 -28.87
C GLU A 158 20.52 14.43 -27.36
N ARG A 159 21.19 15.34 -26.65
CA ARG A 159 20.96 15.57 -25.22
C ARG A 159 19.53 16.03 -24.95
N ALA A 160 19.02 16.98 -25.73
CA ALA A 160 17.65 17.46 -25.58
C ALA A 160 16.62 16.35 -25.87
N TYR A 161 16.85 15.52 -26.90
CA TYR A 161 16.02 14.34 -27.13
C TYR A 161 16.08 13.34 -25.97
N GLN A 162 17.25 13.12 -25.36
CA GLN A 162 17.37 12.27 -24.16
C GLN A 162 16.55 12.81 -22.99
N GLN A 163 16.56 14.13 -22.74
CA GLN A 163 15.77 14.74 -21.67
C GLN A 163 14.26 14.56 -21.89
N ASN A 164 13.80 14.51 -23.15
CA ASN A 164 12.41 14.18 -23.46
C ASN A 164 12.07 12.69 -23.25
N ARG A 165 13.05 11.77 -23.36
CA ARG A 165 12.92 10.34 -23.04
C ARG A 165 13.04 10.09 -21.54
N ARG A 166 12.01 10.45 -20.79
CA ARG A 166 12.03 10.42 -19.33
C ARG A 166 10.88 9.63 -18.73
N VAL A 167 11.09 9.28 -17.47
CA VAL A 167 10.05 8.80 -16.56
C VAL A 167 9.83 9.88 -15.50
N GLU A 168 8.58 10.14 -15.17
CA GLU A 168 8.16 11.03 -14.09
C GLU A 168 7.34 10.21 -13.08
N ILE A 169 7.57 10.45 -11.79
CA ILE A 169 6.72 9.97 -10.70
C ILE A 169 6.06 11.18 -10.08
N THR A 170 4.74 11.31 -10.23
CA THR A 170 3.97 12.45 -9.72
C THR A 170 3.10 12.02 -8.54
N ILE A 171 3.13 12.77 -7.45
CA ILE A 171 2.23 12.52 -6.31
C ILE A 171 0.83 13.02 -6.69
N LEU A 172 -0.12 12.11 -6.80
CA LEU A 172 -1.52 12.44 -7.11
C LEU A 172 -2.35 12.65 -5.85
N ARG A 173 -2.12 11.84 -4.82
CA ARG A 173 -2.79 11.93 -3.51
C ARG A 173 -1.88 11.47 -2.39
N MET A 174 -2.20 11.92 -1.17
CA MET A 174 -1.47 11.60 0.07
C MET A 174 -2.39 10.99 1.14
N ASP A 175 -3.64 10.67 0.81
CA ASP A 175 -4.68 10.16 1.71
C ASP A 175 -5.06 8.69 1.42
N TYR A 176 -4.25 7.97 0.63
CA TYR A 176 -4.58 6.60 0.20
C TYR A 176 -4.73 5.65 1.39
N ALA A 177 -3.78 5.68 2.33
CA ALA A 177 -3.78 4.79 3.49
C ALA A 177 -5.01 5.03 4.38
N GLU A 178 -5.39 6.29 4.61
CA GLU A 178 -6.55 6.67 5.41
C GLU A 178 -7.86 6.23 4.76
N ARG A 179 -8.05 6.52 3.47
CA ARG A 179 -9.25 6.10 2.73
C ARG A 179 -9.38 4.59 2.66
N ASN A 180 -8.28 3.89 2.40
CA ASN A 180 -8.28 2.44 2.38
C ASN A 180 -8.60 1.91 3.79
N MET A 181 -8.03 2.49 4.85
CA MET A 181 -8.35 2.11 6.22
C MET A 181 -9.84 2.28 6.55
N GLN A 182 -10.46 3.40 6.17
CA GLN A 182 -11.91 3.62 6.36
C GLN A 182 -12.76 2.52 5.71
N ARG A 183 -12.38 2.03 4.52
CA ARG A 183 -13.05 0.91 3.85
C ARG A 183 -12.92 -0.40 4.61
N LEU A 184 -11.79 -0.61 5.27
CA LEU A 184 -11.46 -1.85 5.97
C LEU A 184 -11.98 -1.86 7.42
N THR A 185 -12.37 -0.69 7.95
CA THR A 185 -12.87 -0.60 9.32
C THR A 185 -14.30 -1.09 9.48
N CYS A 186 -14.62 -1.66 10.63
CA CYS A 186 -15.96 -2.15 10.93
C CYS A 186 -16.97 -0.99 10.98
N ASP A 187 -18.05 -1.09 10.19
CA ASP A 187 -19.17 -0.18 10.35
C ASP A 187 -19.94 -0.44 11.65
N SER A 188 -20.81 0.52 12.02
CA SER A 188 -21.60 0.46 13.25
C SER A 188 -22.52 -0.77 13.32
N THR A 189 -23.01 -1.24 12.18
CA THR A 189 -23.93 -2.38 12.08
C THR A 189 -23.20 -3.70 12.33
N THR A 190 -22.01 -3.83 11.74
CA THR A 190 -21.11 -4.98 11.89
C THR A 190 -20.61 -5.06 13.33
N LEU A 191 -20.19 -3.95 13.92
CA LEU A 191 -19.82 -3.86 15.34
C LEU A 191 -20.98 -4.30 16.26
N ALA A 192 -22.20 -3.80 16.02
CA ALA A 192 -23.37 -4.14 16.81
C ALA A 192 -23.71 -5.63 16.72
N ARG A 193 -23.68 -6.21 15.51
CA ARG A 193 -23.89 -7.64 15.26
C ARG A 193 -22.88 -8.50 16.02
N GLY A 194 -21.60 -8.17 15.93
CA GLY A 194 -20.55 -8.89 16.65
C GLY A 194 -20.74 -8.82 18.17
N LYS A 195 -21.05 -7.65 18.71
CA LYS A 195 -21.37 -7.48 20.14
C LYS A 195 -22.57 -8.31 20.59
N GLN A 196 -23.60 -8.43 19.75
CA GLN A 196 -24.78 -9.25 20.06
C GLN A 196 -24.41 -10.73 20.12
N LEU A 197 -23.66 -11.24 19.14
CA LEU A 197 -23.20 -12.63 19.12
C LEU A 197 -22.25 -12.97 20.26
N ASN A 198 -21.37 -12.03 20.67
CA ASN A 198 -20.44 -12.24 21.78
C ASN A 198 -21.13 -12.35 23.16
N LYS A 199 -22.38 -11.91 23.29
CA LYS A 199 -23.15 -12.06 24.53
C LYS A 199 -23.78 -13.44 24.68
N GLN A 200 -23.73 -14.26 23.63
CA GLN A 200 -24.30 -15.59 23.65
C GLN A 200 -23.37 -16.55 24.39
N GLU A 201 -23.93 -17.32 25.33
CA GLU A 201 -23.24 -18.45 25.93
C GLU A 201 -23.28 -19.66 24.98
N PHE A 202 -22.17 -20.38 24.90
CA PHE A 202 -21.98 -21.54 24.03
C PHE A 202 -21.63 -22.76 24.87
N ASP A 203 -22.13 -23.93 24.46
CA ASP A 203 -21.71 -25.21 25.02
C ASP A 203 -20.29 -25.55 24.57
N GLN A 204 -20.00 -25.30 23.29
CA GLN A 204 -18.65 -25.34 22.73
C GLN A 204 -18.39 -24.14 21.81
N PRO A 205 -17.22 -23.49 21.92
CA PRO A 205 -16.86 -22.38 21.04
C PRO A 205 -16.54 -22.90 19.62
N ALA A 206 -16.61 -22.00 18.64
CA ALA A 206 -16.10 -22.33 17.31
C ALA A 206 -14.57 -22.52 17.36
N GLU A 207 -14.08 -23.46 16.56
CA GLU A 207 -12.68 -23.89 16.60
C GLU A 207 -12.10 -23.92 15.18
N PHE A 208 -10.90 -23.33 15.02
CA PHE A 208 -10.14 -23.47 13.78
C PHE A 208 -9.76 -24.93 13.55
N PRO A 209 -9.67 -25.42 12.29
CA PRO A 209 -9.27 -26.80 12.02
C PRO A 209 -7.90 -27.15 12.65
N GLY A 210 -7.92 -28.08 13.61
CA GLY A 210 -6.72 -28.47 14.37
C GLY A 210 -6.37 -27.54 15.53
N GLY A 211 -7.31 -26.68 15.95
CA GLY A 211 -7.21 -25.83 17.13
C GLY A 211 -6.38 -24.57 16.93
N GLN A 212 -6.16 -23.86 18.02
CA GLN A 212 -5.52 -22.54 18.03
C GLN A 212 -4.05 -22.57 17.54
N SER A 213 -3.32 -23.65 17.82
CA SER A 213 -1.93 -23.81 17.34
C SER A 213 -1.87 -23.82 15.81
N LYS A 214 -2.79 -24.55 15.15
CA LYS A 214 -2.89 -24.57 13.68
C LYS A 214 -3.37 -23.25 13.09
N LEU A 215 -4.18 -22.48 13.83
CA LEU A 215 -4.51 -21.11 13.45
C LEU A 215 -3.26 -20.23 13.40
N TYR A 216 -2.39 -20.29 14.41
CA TYR A 216 -1.15 -19.49 14.40
C TYR A 216 -0.18 -19.92 13.30
N GLU A 217 -0.05 -21.23 13.03
CA GLU A 217 0.74 -21.75 11.91
C GLU A 217 0.19 -21.25 10.56
N TYR A 218 -1.14 -21.32 10.38
CA TYR A 218 -1.82 -20.80 9.19
C TYR A 218 -1.55 -19.30 9.01
N MET A 219 -1.72 -18.51 10.07
CA MET A 219 -1.48 -17.07 10.01
C MET A 219 -0.03 -16.77 9.66
N GLY A 220 0.95 -17.43 10.30
CA GLY A 220 2.38 -17.22 10.02
C GLY A 220 2.78 -17.63 8.60
N LYS A 221 2.14 -18.65 8.03
CA LYS A 221 2.40 -19.12 6.66
C LYS A 221 1.81 -18.20 5.59
N ASN A 222 0.60 -17.68 5.82
CA ASN A 222 -0.14 -16.94 4.81
C ASN A 222 0.04 -15.42 4.90
N LEU A 223 0.42 -14.91 6.07
CA LEU A 223 0.65 -13.50 6.27
C LEU A 223 2.06 -13.09 5.81
N LYS A 224 2.16 -12.65 4.55
CA LYS A 224 3.41 -12.16 3.95
C LYS A 224 3.57 -10.67 4.22
N ILE A 225 4.54 -10.33 5.06
CA ILE A 225 4.83 -8.95 5.43
C ILE A 225 6.29 -8.68 5.13
N GLU A 226 6.55 -7.60 4.41
CA GLU A 226 7.91 -7.14 4.20
C GLU A 226 8.40 -6.29 5.37
N HIS A 227 9.69 -6.42 5.65
CA HIS A 227 10.37 -5.64 6.67
C HIS A 227 10.38 -4.17 6.26
N ILE A 228 10.02 -3.28 7.19
CA ILE A 228 10.14 -1.83 6.99
C ILE A 228 10.90 -1.22 8.15
N ASP A 229 11.95 -0.49 7.83
CA ASP A 229 12.67 0.33 8.81
C ASP A 229 11.81 1.53 9.26
N GLY A 230 11.80 1.79 10.56
CA GLY A 230 11.06 2.92 11.15
C GLY A 230 9.74 2.56 11.84
N TYR A 231 9.28 1.32 11.72
CA TYR A 231 8.13 0.81 12.47
C TYR A 231 8.56 -0.32 13.43
N ASN A 232 8.13 -0.22 14.69
CA ASN A 232 8.45 -1.24 15.69
C ASN A 232 7.44 -2.40 15.65
N TYR A 233 6.14 -2.08 15.73
CA TYR A 233 5.05 -3.04 15.66
C TYR A 233 3.73 -2.37 15.27
N SER A 234 2.80 -3.19 14.78
CA SER A 234 1.42 -2.80 14.48
C SER A 234 0.46 -3.86 14.98
N THR A 235 -0.61 -3.45 15.66
CA THR A 235 -1.65 -4.34 16.17
C THR A 235 -2.95 -4.07 15.44
N TYR A 236 -3.53 -5.13 14.88
CA TYR A 236 -4.83 -5.12 14.20
C TYR A 236 -5.82 -5.90 15.02
N TYR A 237 -6.96 -5.29 15.31
CA TYR A 237 -8.06 -5.95 15.95
C TYR A 237 -9.09 -6.36 14.90
N VAL A 238 -8.99 -7.61 14.46
CA VAL A 238 -9.86 -8.14 13.40
C VAL A 238 -11.12 -8.69 14.03
N GLN A 239 -12.28 -8.19 13.58
CA GLN A 239 -13.57 -8.75 13.88
C GLN A 239 -14.05 -9.56 12.67
N PHE A 240 -14.60 -10.74 12.93
CA PHE A 240 -15.24 -11.58 11.93
C PHE A 240 -16.26 -12.51 12.60
N ILE A 241 -17.13 -13.11 11.80
CA ILE A 241 -18.14 -14.07 12.24
C ILE A 241 -17.82 -15.44 11.65
N VAL A 242 -17.87 -16.48 12.48
CA VAL A 242 -17.96 -17.87 12.04
C VAL A 242 -19.45 -18.23 12.04
N ASP A 243 -20.00 -18.58 10.88
CA ASP A 243 -21.40 -18.96 10.78
C ASP A 243 -21.66 -20.40 11.27
N SER A 244 -22.93 -20.84 11.26
CA SER A 244 -23.31 -22.18 11.68
C SER A 244 -22.80 -23.31 10.77
N ASN A 245 -22.29 -22.96 9.58
CA ASN A 245 -21.62 -23.90 8.68
C ASN A 245 -20.09 -23.88 8.86
N GLY A 246 -19.56 -23.01 9.73
CA GLY A 246 -18.12 -22.86 9.92
C GLY A 246 -17.45 -21.94 8.91
N GLN A 247 -18.19 -21.25 8.03
CA GLN A 247 -17.60 -20.29 7.09
C GLN A 247 -17.39 -18.94 7.79
N THR A 248 -16.29 -18.26 7.43
CA THR A 248 -16.00 -16.93 7.98
C THR A 248 -16.57 -15.83 7.09
N ARG A 249 -17.08 -14.76 7.71
CA ARG A 249 -17.63 -13.59 7.01
C ARG A 249 -17.54 -12.33 7.87
N ASP A 250 -18.00 -11.20 7.31
CA ASP A 250 -18.06 -9.89 7.97
C ASP A 250 -16.70 -9.46 8.55
N HIS A 251 -15.62 -9.73 7.80
CA HIS A 251 -14.25 -9.44 8.22
C HIS A 251 -13.96 -7.94 8.15
N CYS A 252 -13.59 -7.34 9.27
CA CYS A 252 -13.27 -5.93 9.34
C CYS A 252 -12.27 -5.63 10.47
N ILE A 253 -11.65 -4.46 10.44
CA ILE A 253 -10.70 -4.00 11.45
C ILE A 253 -11.41 -3.00 12.36
N ILE A 254 -11.39 -3.21 13.67
CA ILE A 254 -12.05 -2.27 14.60
C ILE A 254 -11.25 -0.97 14.68
N LYS A 255 -9.93 -1.07 14.79
CA LYS A 255 -8.97 0.03 14.65
C LYS A 255 -7.54 -0.54 14.66
N PRO A 256 -6.64 -0.17 13.74
CA PRO A 256 -5.24 -0.54 13.87
C PRO A 256 -4.47 0.49 14.73
N THR A 257 -3.38 0.07 15.36
CA THR A 257 -2.47 1.00 16.07
C THR A 257 -1.58 1.80 15.11
N ASN A 258 -1.46 1.34 13.86
CA ASN A 258 -0.63 1.90 12.82
C ASN A 258 -1.22 1.59 11.42
N PRO A 259 -1.10 2.47 10.42
CA PRO A 259 -1.58 2.20 9.07
C PRO A 259 -0.82 1.08 8.31
N TYR A 260 0.42 0.77 8.70
CA TYR A 260 1.24 -0.25 8.01
C TYR A 260 1.45 -1.52 8.85
N PRO A 261 1.44 -2.75 8.25
CA PRO A 261 1.11 -3.06 6.86
C PRO A 261 -0.33 -2.73 6.50
N SER A 262 -0.63 -2.68 5.20
CA SER A 262 -2.01 -2.45 4.75
C SER A 262 -2.95 -3.45 5.43
N GLY A 263 -4.03 -2.94 6.04
CA GLY A 263 -5.07 -3.78 6.65
C GLY A 263 -5.68 -4.79 5.66
N GLU A 264 -5.60 -4.53 4.36
CA GLU A 264 -6.07 -5.45 3.32
C GLU A 264 -5.24 -6.75 3.29
N SER A 265 -3.92 -6.67 3.48
CA SER A 265 -3.06 -7.86 3.58
C SER A 265 -3.41 -8.71 4.81
N ILE A 266 -3.99 -8.10 5.85
CA ILE A 266 -4.51 -8.80 7.01
C ILE A 266 -5.82 -9.47 6.65
N LEU A 267 -6.80 -8.69 6.19
CA LEU A 267 -8.16 -9.19 5.92
C LEU A 267 -8.19 -10.26 4.83
N SER A 268 -7.30 -10.22 3.83
CA SER A 268 -7.22 -11.27 2.81
C SER A 268 -6.97 -12.65 3.42
N VAL A 269 -6.08 -12.73 4.41
CA VAL A 269 -5.77 -13.99 5.13
C VAL A 269 -7.00 -14.49 5.91
N PHE A 270 -7.80 -13.59 6.49
CA PHE A 270 -9.02 -13.98 7.19
C PHE A 270 -10.13 -14.45 6.23
N ARG A 271 -10.23 -13.84 5.05
CA ARG A 271 -11.21 -14.24 4.02
C ARG A 271 -10.90 -15.61 3.40
N GLU A 272 -9.63 -16.00 3.38
CA GLU A 272 -9.15 -17.29 2.86
C GLU A 272 -9.04 -18.38 3.93
N MET A 273 -9.59 -18.16 5.13
CA MET A 273 -9.56 -19.16 6.20
C MET A 273 -10.31 -20.44 5.79
N PRO A 274 -9.79 -21.62 6.16
CA PRO A 274 -10.52 -22.88 5.96
C PRO A 274 -11.82 -22.87 6.78
N GLN A 275 -12.73 -23.78 6.45
CA GLN A 275 -13.97 -23.95 7.20
C GLN A 275 -13.69 -24.37 8.64
N TRP A 276 -14.22 -23.62 9.60
CA TRP A 276 -14.09 -23.84 11.04
C TRP A 276 -15.09 -24.90 11.51
N LYS A 277 -14.85 -25.47 12.70
CA LYS A 277 -15.94 -26.09 13.46
C LYS A 277 -16.79 -24.96 14.06
N PRO A 278 -18.10 -24.91 13.80
CA PRO A 278 -18.96 -23.86 14.34
C PRO A 278 -19.12 -23.99 15.86
N ALA A 279 -19.55 -22.91 16.51
CA ALA A 279 -19.93 -22.97 17.92
C ALA A 279 -21.23 -23.77 18.06
N THR A 280 -21.46 -24.35 19.23
CA THR A 280 -22.69 -25.10 19.52
C THR A 280 -23.42 -24.53 20.72
N LYS A 281 -24.74 -24.54 20.66
CA LYS A 281 -25.66 -24.22 21.75
C LYS A 281 -26.87 -25.15 21.69
N ASP A 282 -27.20 -25.76 22.81
CA ASP A 282 -28.22 -26.81 22.93
C ASP A 282 -28.00 -27.95 21.91
N GLY A 283 -26.73 -28.29 21.67
CA GLY A 283 -26.30 -29.28 20.69
C GLY A 283 -26.48 -28.89 19.21
N LYS A 284 -26.90 -27.66 18.91
CA LYS A 284 -27.08 -27.16 17.54
C LYS A 284 -25.97 -26.18 17.15
N PRO A 285 -25.49 -26.20 15.89
CA PRO A 285 -24.51 -25.24 15.43
C PRO A 285 -25.11 -23.83 15.36
N VAL A 286 -24.36 -22.86 15.85
CA VAL A 286 -24.77 -21.44 15.91
C VAL A 286 -23.63 -20.55 15.44
N ALA A 287 -23.98 -19.38 14.92
CA ALA A 287 -22.99 -18.38 14.55
C ALA A 287 -22.32 -17.79 15.81
N SER A 288 -21.04 -17.50 15.72
CA SER A 288 -20.27 -16.85 16.78
C SER A 288 -19.39 -15.75 16.20
N SER A 289 -19.20 -14.68 16.96
CA SER A 289 -18.34 -13.57 16.59
C SER A 289 -16.98 -13.73 17.28
N PHE A 290 -15.93 -13.30 16.58
CA PHE A 290 -14.56 -13.32 17.08
C PHE A 290 -13.94 -11.95 17.05
N PHE A 291 -13.03 -11.74 17.99
CA PHE A 291 -12.11 -10.61 18.05
C PHE A 291 -10.70 -11.18 18.13
N PHE A 292 -9.93 -11.01 17.06
CA PHE A 292 -8.61 -11.60 16.95
C PHE A 292 -7.52 -10.51 16.86
N PRO A 293 -6.68 -10.36 17.90
CA PRO A 293 -5.56 -9.44 17.85
C PRO A 293 -4.42 -10.03 17.01
N VAL A 294 -4.08 -9.36 15.90
CA VAL A 294 -2.91 -9.68 15.08
C VAL A 294 -1.83 -8.67 15.37
N ARG A 295 -0.75 -9.11 16.03
CA ARG A 295 0.43 -8.28 16.30
C ARG A 295 1.53 -8.59 15.31
N ILE A 296 1.97 -7.57 14.60
CA ILE A 296 3.00 -7.64 13.57
C ILE A 296 4.23 -6.93 14.07
N CYS A 297 5.37 -7.62 14.09
CA CYS A 297 6.67 -7.04 14.41
C CYS A 297 7.39 -6.64 13.12
N LEU A 298 7.75 -5.36 13.00
CA LEU A 298 8.29 -4.76 11.78
C LEU A 298 9.79 -4.41 11.88
N GLY A 299 10.37 -4.47 13.08
CA GLY A 299 11.81 -4.25 13.32
C GLY A 299 12.68 -5.50 13.10
N ARG A 300 14.00 -5.29 12.90
CA ARG A 300 14.97 -6.38 12.78
C ARG A 300 14.99 -7.24 14.05
N GLY A 301 14.62 -8.51 13.91
CA GLY A 301 15.03 -9.59 14.79
C GLY A 301 14.64 -9.43 16.26
N VAL A 302 13.34 -9.51 16.57
CA VAL A 302 12.97 -10.12 17.86
C VAL A 302 13.24 -11.62 17.67
N LYS A 303 14.33 -12.12 18.26
CA LYS A 303 14.52 -13.56 18.45
C LYS A 303 13.18 -14.13 18.94
N GLN A 304 12.69 -15.19 18.29
CA GLN A 304 11.65 -16.02 18.89
C GLN A 304 12.13 -16.38 20.29
N ILE A 305 11.56 -15.75 21.32
CA ILE A 305 11.80 -16.16 22.68
C ILE A 305 11.04 -17.47 22.81
N GLU A 306 11.81 -18.51 23.09
CA GLU A 306 11.38 -19.87 23.38
C GLU A 306 10.15 -19.85 24.28
N GLN A 307 9.19 -20.71 23.95
CA GLN A 307 8.18 -21.15 24.89
C GLN A 307 8.91 -21.64 26.15
N GLN A 308 8.83 -20.89 27.24
CA GLN A 308 9.17 -21.43 28.54
C GLN A 308 7.94 -22.18 29.06
N GLU A 309 8.21 -23.43 29.44
CA GLU A 309 7.34 -24.40 30.10
C GLU A 309 6.58 -23.81 31.31
#